data_AF-A0A965WZ10-F1
#
_entry.id   AF-A0A965WZ10-F1
#
_cell.length_a   1.000
_cell.length_b   1.000
_cell.length_c   1.000
_cell.angle_alpha   90.00
_cell.angle_beta   90.00
_cell.angle_gamma   90.00
#
_symmetry.space_group_name_H-M   'P 1'
#
loop_
_entity.id
_entity.type
_entity.pdbx_description
1 polymer ?
#
loop_
_entity_poly.entity_id
_entity_poly.type
_entity_poly.pdbx_seq_one_letter_code
_entity_poly.pdbx_strand_id
1 'polypeptide(L)'
;MTENILLHACCGPCAEYPLDVLISEEGLRPLLFFYNPNIHPRVEWQRRRDNLQKLADLRGISVLVADDYAENEWVNYDPAQHGGLSRCQMCYETRLDRTAAKAKELG
;
A
#
# COMPACT_ATOMS: atom_id res chain seq x y z
N MET A 1 -21.08 8.97 13.36
CA MET A 1 -21.00 8.85 11.89
C MET A 1 -19.78 8.01 11.60
N THR A 2 -19.88 6.99 10.76
CA THR A 2 -18.75 6.10 10.43
C THR A 2 -17.98 6.76 9.30
N GLU A 3 -16.74 7.20 9.55
CA GLU A 3 -15.91 7.87 8.54
C GLU A 3 -15.18 6.84 7.68
N ASN A 4 -15.09 7.11 6.39
CA ASN A 4 -14.35 6.26 5.45
C ASN A 4 -12.88 6.69 5.45
N ILE A 5 -11.96 5.73 5.42
CA ILE A 5 -10.52 5.98 5.37
C ILE A 5 -9.86 5.12 4.30
N LEU A 6 -8.92 5.69 3.54
CA LEU A 6 -8.05 4.91 2.65
C LEU A 6 -6.81 4.47 3.43
N LEU A 7 -6.61 3.16 3.55
CA LEU A 7 -5.47 2.58 4.27
C LEU A 7 -4.46 1.98 3.28
N HIS A 8 -3.25 2.55 3.24
CA HIS A 8 -2.12 1.95 2.53
C HIS A 8 -1.75 0.58 3.14
N ALA A 9 -1.58 -0.43 2.29
CA ALA A 9 -1.08 -1.73 2.71
C ALA A 9 -0.16 -2.35 1.64
N CYS A 10 1.04 -2.82 2.03
CA CYS A 10 1.95 -3.53 1.14
C CYS A 10 2.00 -5.05 1.40
N CYS A 11 1.25 -5.54 2.39
CA CYS A 11 1.22 -6.93 2.82
C CYS A 11 -0.01 -7.19 3.71
N GLY A 12 -0.60 -8.39 3.64
CA GLY A 12 -1.74 -8.79 4.49
C GLY A 12 -1.43 -8.75 5.99
N PRO A 13 -0.44 -9.50 6.50
CA PRO A 13 -0.12 -9.53 7.93
C PRO A 13 0.14 -8.15 8.56
N CYS A 14 0.72 -7.24 7.79
CA CYS A 14 1.04 -5.88 8.21
C CYS A 14 -0.22 -5.03 8.45
N ALA A 15 -1.32 -5.35 7.77
CA ALA A 15 -2.57 -4.60 7.83
C ALA A 15 -3.53 -5.15 8.90
N GLU A 16 -3.32 -6.37 9.41
CA GLU A 16 -4.26 -7.02 10.33
C GLU A 16 -4.49 -6.23 11.62
N TYR A 17 -3.41 -5.89 12.34
CA TYR A 17 -3.52 -5.15 13.60
C TYR A 17 -4.07 -3.73 13.41
N PRO A 18 -3.58 -2.92 12.45
CA PRO A 18 -4.16 -1.61 12.17
C PRO A 18 -5.65 -1.66 11.83
N LEU A 19 -6.09 -2.64 11.04
CA LEU A 19 -7.51 -2.81 10.71
C LEU A 19 -8.36 -3.05 11.96
N ASP A 20 -7.87 -3.84 12.91
CA ASP A 20 -8.60 -4.12 14.15
C ASP A 20 -8.78 -2.84 14.98
N VAL A 21 -7.72 -2.06 15.15
CA VAL A 21 -7.78 -0.77 15.87
C VAL A 21 -8.72 0.21 15.16
N LEU A 22 -8.54 0.41 13.84
CA LEU A 22 -9.35 1.36 13.07
C LEU A 22 -10.84 1.02 13.08
N ILE A 23 -11.19 -0.26 13.03
CA ILE A 23 -12.59 -0.70 12.99
C ILE A 23 -13.19 -0.76 14.39
N SER A 24 -12.52 -1.44 15.33
CA SER A 24 -13.08 -1.78 16.64
C SER A 24 -12.96 -0.63 17.64
N GLU A 25 -11.85 0.11 17.61
CA GLU A 25 -11.59 1.19 18.58
C GLU A 25 -12.02 2.56 18.02
N GLU A 26 -11.73 2.83 16.75
CA GLU A 26 -12.02 4.13 16.13
C GLU A 26 -13.35 4.17 15.37
N GLY A 27 -13.98 3.02 15.09
CA GLY A 27 -15.26 2.96 14.38
C GLY A 27 -15.18 3.47 12.94
N LEU A 28 -14.04 3.30 12.26
CA LEU A 28 -13.83 3.71 10.87
C LEU A 28 -14.19 2.59 9.89
N ARG A 29 -14.33 2.97 8.60
CA ARG A 29 -14.52 2.05 7.48
C ARG A 29 -13.33 2.10 6.53
N PRO A 30 -12.36 1.20 6.67
CA PRO A 30 -11.19 1.16 5.81
C PRO A 30 -11.52 0.68 4.39
N LEU A 31 -10.96 1.35 3.40
CA LEU A 31 -10.71 0.83 2.07
C LEU A 31 -9.21 0.54 1.95
N LEU A 32 -8.83 -0.69 1.63
CA LEU A 32 -7.42 -1.04 1.50
C LEU A 32 -6.86 -0.61 0.16
N PHE A 33 -5.64 -0.08 0.15
CA PHE A 33 -4.91 0.29 -1.06
C PHE A 33 -3.58 -0.46 -1.13
N PHE A 34 -3.50 -1.43 -2.03
CA PHE A 34 -2.28 -2.18 -2.31
C PHE A 34 -1.39 -1.43 -3.29
N TYR A 35 -0.25 -0.94 -2.79
CA TYR A 35 0.75 -0.29 -3.62
C TYR A 35 2.15 -0.40 -3.02
N ASN A 36 3.08 -1.00 -3.75
CA ASN A 36 4.51 -0.93 -3.45
C ASN A 36 5.32 -1.37 -4.67
N PRO A 37 5.86 -0.43 -5.46
CA PRO A 37 6.57 -0.75 -6.69
C PRO A 37 7.96 -1.36 -6.44
N ASN A 38 8.48 -1.29 -5.21
CA ASN A 38 9.80 -1.80 -4.80
C ASN A 38 9.79 -3.28 -4.36
N ILE A 39 8.66 -3.99 -4.49
CA ILE A 39 8.59 -5.43 -4.15
C ILE A 39 9.05 -6.25 -5.35
N HIS A 40 10.18 -6.91 -5.22
CA HIS A 40 10.75 -7.79 -6.25
C HIS A 40 11.10 -9.16 -5.68
N PRO A 41 11.12 -10.21 -6.51
CA PRO A 41 10.64 -10.26 -7.90
C PRO A 41 9.11 -10.20 -8.00
N ARG A 42 8.55 -10.15 -9.23
CA ARG A 42 7.09 -10.03 -9.47
C ARG A 42 6.25 -11.09 -8.73
N VAL A 43 6.78 -12.30 -8.55
CA VAL A 43 6.10 -13.37 -7.80
C VAL A 43 5.90 -13.01 -6.33
N GLU A 44 6.84 -12.30 -5.70
CA GLU A 44 6.68 -11.84 -4.32
C GLU A 44 5.64 -10.71 -4.22
N TRP A 45 5.61 -9.81 -5.21
CA TRP A 45 4.58 -8.78 -5.31
C TRP A 45 3.18 -9.40 -5.40
N GLN A 46 3.01 -10.42 -6.25
CA GLN A 46 1.75 -11.16 -6.40
C GLN A 46 1.38 -11.86 -5.10
N ARG A 47 2.32 -12.56 -4.46
CA ARG A 47 2.08 -13.24 -3.19
C ARG A 47 1.60 -12.28 -2.09
N ARG A 48 2.19 -11.09 -2.00
CA ARG A 48 1.79 -10.07 -1.01
C ARG A 48 0.42 -9.48 -1.31
N ARG A 49 0.13 -9.20 -2.58
CA ARG A 49 -1.20 -8.76 -3.03
C ARG A 49 -2.27 -9.79 -2.68
N ASP A 50 -2.03 -11.05 -3.01
CA ASP A 50 -2.97 -12.16 -2.79
C ASP A 50 -3.21 -12.38 -1.29
N ASN A 51 -2.18 -12.26 -0.46
CA ASN A 51 -2.33 -12.34 0.99
C ASN A 51 -3.12 -11.16 1.58
N LEU A 52 -2.96 -9.95 1.04
CA LEU A 52 -3.80 -8.82 1.44
C LEU A 52 -5.25 -9.03 1.01
N GLN A 53 -5.48 -9.53 -0.20
CA GLN A 53 -6.84 -9.85 -0.68
C GLN A 53 -7.51 -10.89 0.22
N LYS A 54 -6.79 -11.96 0.60
CA LYS A 54 -7.31 -12.97 1.54
C LYS A 54 -7.72 -12.36 2.88
N LEU A 55 -6.90 -11.48 3.46
CA LEU A 55 -7.25 -10.80 4.70
C LEU A 55 -8.51 -9.93 4.52
N ALA A 56 -8.59 -9.21 3.40
CA ALA A 56 -9.71 -8.35 3.09
C ALA A 56 -11.01 -9.16 2.94
N ASP A 57 -10.96 -10.30 2.25
CA ASP A 57 -12.10 -11.22 2.10
C ASP A 57 -12.57 -11.76 3.46
N LEU A 58 -11.63 -12.16 4.34
CA LEU A 58 -11.92 -12.64 5.69
C LEU A 58 -12.59 -11.57 6.56
N ARG A 59 -12.27 -10.30 6.33
CA ARG A 59 -12.78 -9.15 7.10
C ARG A 59 -13.96 -8.44 6.42
N GLY A 60 -14.35 -8.85 5.21
CA GLY A 60 -15.40 -8.18 4.42
C GLY A 60 -15.01 -6.76 3.96
N ILE A 61 -13.74 -6.52 3.69
CA ILE A 61 -13.16 -5.22 3.30
C ILE A 61 -12.81 -5.24 1.82
N SER A 62 -12.96 -4.09 1.14
CA SER A 62 -12.56 -3.94 -0.26
C SER A 62 -11.08 -3.58 -0.41
N VAL A 63 -10.47 -4.00 -1.52
CA VAL A 63 -9.07 -3.69 -1.86
C VAL A 63 -9.01 -3.03 -3.23
N LEU A 64 -8.31 -1.90 -3.31
CA LEU A 64 -7.85 -1.28 -4.55
C LEU A 64 -6.40 -1.70 -4.79
N VAL A 65 -6.07 -2.08 -6.02
CA VAL A 65 -4.72 -2.49 -6.41
C VAL A 65 -4.19 -1.51 -7.45
N ALA A 66 -3.03 -0.89 -7.18
CA ALA A 66 -2.28 -0.15 -8.18
C ALA A 66 -1.14 -1.04 -8.71
N ASP A 67 -1.26 -1.47 -9.96
CA ASP A 67 -0.25 -2.29 -10.65
C ASP A 67 0.74 -1.41 -11.43
N ASP A 68 1.46 -0.56 -10.70
CA ASP A 68 2.54 0.26 -11.24
C ASP A 68 3.89 -0.42 -10.93
N TYR A 69 4.07 -1.66 -11.37
CA TYR A 69 5.28 -2.45 -11.11
C TYR A 69 6.51 -1.87 -11.83
N ALA A 70 7.56 -1.49 -11.09
CA ALA A 70 8.68 -0.71 -11.63
C ALA A 70 10.07 -1.33 -11.35
N GLU A 71 10.26 -2.63 -11.59
CA GLU A 71 11.50 -3.34 -11.23
C GLU A 71 12.80 -2.70 -11.72
N ASN A 72 12.86 -2.24 -12.97
CA ASN A 72 14.07 -1.64 -13.50
C ASN A 72 14.49 -0.38 -12.75
N GLU A 73 13.53 0.43 -12.28
CA GLU A 73 13.80 1.66 -11.53
C GLU A 73 14.38 1.34 -10.14
N TRP A 74 13.84 0.31 -9.48
CA TRP A 74 14.28 -0.08 -8.14
C TRP A 74 15.56 -0.93 -8.14
N VAL A 75 15.80 -1.72 -9.18
CA VAL A 75 17.01 -2.53 -9.32
C VAL A 75 18.21 -1.65 -9.70
N ASN A 76 18.02 -0.71 -10.63
CA ASN A 76 19.08 0.20 -11.09
C ASN A 76 19.09 1.52 -10.34
N TYR A 77 18.64 1.50 -9.09
CA TYR A 77 18.49 2.69 -8.27
C TYR A 77 19.80 3.46 -8.12
N ASP A 78 19.77 4.74 -8.48
CA ASP A 78 20.90 5.67 -8.39
C ASP A 78 20.46 6.94 -7.64
N PRO A 79 20.96 7.18 -6.40
CA PRO A 79 20.64 8.39 -5.63
C PRO A 79 20.80 9.70 -6.42
N ALA A 80 21.77 9.77 -7.34
CA ALA A 80 22.02 10.99 -8.13
C ALA A 80 20.84 11.34 -9.05
N GLN A 81 20.08 10.34 -9.51
CA GLN A 81 18.90 10.52 -10.35
C GLN A 81 17.64 10.84 -9.53
N HIS A 82 17.70 10.64 -8.21
CA HIS A 82 16.58 10.83 -7.29
C HIS A 82 16.87 11.92 -6.23
N GLY A 83 17.55 13.00 -6.64
CA GLY A 83 17.76 14.17 -5.79
C GLY A 83 18.65 13.93 -4.56
N GLY A 84 19.48 12.88 -4.58
CA GLY A 84 20.34 12.50 -3.46
C GLY A 84 19.61 11.75 -2.33
N LEU A 85 18.33 11.40 -2.52
CA LEU A 85 17.60 10.58 -1.56
C LEU A 85 18.25 9.20 -1.44
N SER A 86 18.04 8.55 -0.29
CA SER A 86 18.29 7.11 -0.17
C SER A 86 17.12 6.30 -0.73
N ARG A 87 17.37 5.03 -1.08
CA ARG A 87 16.34 4.12 -1.61
C ARG A 87 15.12 4.02 -0.69
N CYS A 88 15.33 4.03 0.63
CA CYS A 88 14.25 3.96 1.61
C CYS A 88 13.39 5.23 1.61
N GLN A 89 14.01 6.41 1.52
CA GLN A 89 13.27 7.67 1.45
C GLN A 89 12.40 7.72 0.20
N MET A 90 12.97 7.38 -0.96
CA MET A 90 12.24 7.33 -2.23
C MET A 90 11.08 6.32 -2.17
N CYS A 91 11.26 5.18 -1.49
CA CYS A 91 10.20 4.19 -1.25
C CYS A 91 9.05 4.74 -0.42
N TYR A 92 9.35 5.46 0.65
CA TYR A 92 8.31 6.05 1.49
C TYR A 92 7.56 7.15 0.75
N GLU A 93 8.27 8.10 0.11
CA GLU A 93 7.65 9.18 -0.67
C GLU A 93 6.77 8.62 -1.79
N THR A 94 7.31 7.74 -2.62
CA THR A 94 6.56 7.12 -3.72
C THR A 94 5.26 6.48 -3.25
N ARG A 95 5.32 5.72 -2.14
CA ARG A 95 4.15 5.02 -1.59
C ARG A 95 3.13 5.98 -0.99
N LEU A 96 3.57 6.96 -0.23
CA LEU A 96 2.70 7.92 0.44
C LEU A 96 2.07 8.87 -0.57
N ASP A 97 2.82 9.38 -1.53
CA ASP A 97 2.32 10.28 -2.57
C ASP A 97 1.27 9.59 -3.44
N ARG A 98 1.51 8.35 -3.85
CA ARG A 98 0.52 7.57 -4.61
C ARG A 98 -0.75 7.33 -3.81
N THR A 99 -0.61 7.05 -2.51
CA THR A 99 -1.75 6.86 -1.60
C THR A 99 -2.54 8.15 -1.42
N ALA A 100 -1.86 9.27 -1.20
CA ALA A 100 -2.48 10.59 -1.05
C ALA A 100 -3.20 11.02 -2.35
N ALA A 101 -2.58 10.79 -3.51
CA ALA A 101 -3.20 11.03 -4.80
C ALA A 101 -4.47 10.17 -4.98
N LYS A 102 -4.41 8.88 -4.66
CA LYS A 102 -5.58 7.99 -4.72
C LYS A 102 -6.67 8.40 -3.74
N ALA A 103 -6.32 8.80 -2.52
CA ALA A 103 -7.29 9.31 -1.54
C ALA A 103 -8.01 10.56 -2.09
N LYS A 104 -7.27 11.51 -2.65
CA LYS A 104 -7.84 12.71 -3.28
C LYS A 104 -8.75 12.39 -4.47
N GLU A 105 -8.44 11.37 -5.26
CA GLU A 105 -9.30 10.91 -6.36
C GLU A 105 -10.64 10.33 -5.89
N LEU A 106 -10.68 9.75 -4.68
CA LEU A 106 -11.87 9.10 -4.12
C LEU A 106 -12.81 10.08 -3.39
N GLY A 107 -12.33 11.27 -3.05
CA GLY A 107 -13.06 12.30 -2.29
C GLY A 107 -13.04 12.05 -0.79
#